data_AF-A0A6G9YXB3-F1
#
_entry.id   AF-A0A6G9YXB3-F1
#
_cell.length_a   1.000
_cell.length_b   1.000
_cell.length_c   1.000
_cell.angle_alpha   90.00
_cell.angle_beta   90.00
_cell.angle_gamma   90.00
#
_symmetry.space_group_name_H-M   'P 1'
#
loop_
_entity.id
_entity.type
_entity.pdbx_description
1 polymer ?
#
loop_
_entity_poly.entity_id
_entity_poly.type
_entity_poly.pdbx_seq_one_letter_code
_entity_poly.pdbx_strand_id
1 'polypeptide(L)'
;MTDHGSTAVELVLTDTRLWARGESAHWDAPPSLMPAGDGTSFVVGEPLRPPHPAVSAVRLASADRIAFGPAAPTITEALAVVFDAALTNLRLPGRCEHLTVITPTDWGRRRLAAVESAARRLAAEVAVEPIAVRAVALTATAGQQQRIAVLELAPLTTTVSLIGRSGHQTWLESCEHEPTIGSADVQEGHGWPAIAAIVARLVGARMPTYLLAVGISDPAQLEDLRTALAERCGSPIDVRPLPTPNLLHIHPSPTPPAPPQESPPPFRPARRDDERPRGELPESARAARPFYRQRALLLFAAAGATVVLVGAGAVLLLRPDHTGTSAAGTTSTEVVGTTAETRTPPPISSAPSLGRSGDPDTPQPGTTRTMAHTFGRIRAQIPLDWRVATDTAARVDIMPKDGARQRITLVQQPLTAGSGVADVARDLDAQIGNRPVGSASPLRRDVVFGDRPGLSYEEYPGDETTVRWQILVDSGTEVGIGCQYPSGTWQSIAATCEQVVHDIRINP
;
A
#
# COMPACT_ATOMS: atom_id res chain seq x y z
N MET A 1 23.77 33.22 27.25
CA MET A 1 23.21 31.91 26.91
C MET A 1 22.04 32.20 25.99
N THR A 2 22.32 32.28 24.69
CA THR A 2 21.30 32.54 23.67
C THR A 2 20.43 31.30 23.58
N ASP A 3 19.14 31.47 23.88
CA ASP A 3 18.13 30.43 23.71
C ASP A 3 18.16 30.01 22.23
N HIS A 4 18.68 28.81 21.94
CA HIS A 4 18.65 28.28 20.58
C HIS A 4 17.24 27.74 20.41
N GLY A 5 16.32 28.61 20.00
CA GLY A 5 14.94 28.23 19.72
C GLY A 5 14.92 27.02 18.78
N SER A 6 14.25 25.96 19.19
CA SER A 6 14.11 24.73 18.41
C SER A 6 13.49 25.07 17.06
N THR A 7 14.22 24.84 15.98
CA THR A 7 13.73 25.16 14.63
C THR A 7 12.81 24.05 14.14
N ALA A 8 11.50 24.28 14.21
CA ALA A 8 10.46 23.37 13.72
C ALA A 8 9.97 23.77 12.32
N VAL A 9 9.81 22.79 11.44
CA VAL A 9 9.27 22.97 10.09
C VAL A 9 8.19 21.94 9.81
N GLU A 10 7.13 22.38 9.15
CA GLU A 10 6.09 21.51 8.63
C GLU A 10 6.02 21.59 7.11
N LEU A 11 5.86 20.43 6.47
CA LEU A 11 5.71 20.28 5.04
C LEU A 11 4.39 19.57 4.73
N VAL A 12 3.65 20.02 3.72
CA VAL A 12 2.48 19.29 3.18
C VAL A 12 2.75 18.92 1.74
N LEU A 13 2.67 17.62 1.44
CA LEU A 13 2.87 17.07 0.11
C LEU A 13 1.55 16.74 -0.57
N THR A 14 1.37 17.26 -1.78
CA THR A 14 0.37 16.79 -2.74
C THR A 14 1.02 16.56 -4.09
N ASP A 15 0.30 15.92 -5.00
CA ASP A 15 0.79 15.61 -6.35
C ASP A 15 1.35 16.82 -7.12
N THR A 16 0.80 18.01 -6.86
CA THR A 16 1.06 19.23 -7.62
C THR A 16 1.75 20.32 -6.81
N ARG A 17 1.75 20.23 -5.47
CA ARG A 17 2.21 21.29 -4.59
C ARG A 17 2.90 20.73 -3.36
N LEU A 18 3.94 21.44 -2.93
CA LEU A 18 4.58 21.31 -1.64
C LEU A 18 4.46 22.67 -0.95
N TRP A 19 3.80 22.67 0.20
CA TRP A 19 3.81 23.82 1.10
C TRP A 19 4.74 23.54 2.26
N ALA A 20 5.55 24.52 2.63
CA ALA A 20 6.47 24.47 3.74
C ALA A 20 6.25 25.67 4.65
N ARG A 21 6.31 25.47 5.96
CA ARG A 21 6.19 26.53 6.95
C ARG A 21 7.26 26.36 8.04
N GLY A 22 8.05 27.40 8.25
CA GLY A 22 8.87 27.60 9.46
C GLY A 22 8.31 28.78 10.27
N GLU A 23 8.91 29.08 11.42
CA GLU A 23 8.34 30.05 12.38
C GLU A 23 8.02 31.43 11.76
N SER A 24 8.92 31.93 10.91
CA SER A 24 8.83 33.28 10.32
C SER A 24 8.62 33.29 8.80
N ALA A 25 8.64 32.13 8.15
CA ALA A 25 8.65 32.01 6.71
C ALA A 25 7.74 30.88 6.21
N HIS A 26 7.23 31.03 5.00
CA HIS A 26 6.55 29.97 4.28
C HIS A 26 7.10 29.88 2.86
N TRP A 27 6.97 28.71 2.26
CA TRP A 27 7.35 28.46 0.88
C TRP A 27 6.31 27.55 0.22
N ASP A 28 6.01 27.83 -1.04
CA ASP A 28 5.07 27.07 -1.88
C ASP A 28 5.71 26.90 -3.25
N ALA A 29 5.88 25.66 -3.66
CA ALA A 29 6.31 25.32 -5.00
C ALA A 29 5.76 23.96 -5.43
N PRO A 30 5.74 23.64 -6.75
CA PRO A 30 5.57 22.27 -7.18
C PRO A 30 6.66 21.36 -6.58
N PRO A 31 6.36 20.12 -6.18
CA PRO A 31 7.35 19.15 -5.74
C PRO A 31 8.06 18.53 -6.95
N SER A 32 8.49 19.39 -7.87
CA SER A 32 9.05 19.01 -9.15
C SER A 32 10.57 18.85 -9.06
N LEU A 33 11.10 17.99 -9.91
CA LEU A 33 12.52 17.79 -10.12
C LEU A 33 12.82 17.94 -11.61
N MET A 34 13.91 18.63 -11.90
CA MET A 34 14.48 18.76 -13.23
C MET A 34 16.00 18.66 -13.10
N PRO A 35 16.71 17.90 -13.97
CA PRO A 35 18.17 17.90 -13.97
C PRO A 35 18.69 19.32 -14.21
N ALA A 36 19.66 19.75 -13.42
CA ALA A 36 20.39 20.96 -13.70
C ALA A 36 21.33 20.76 -14.90
N GLY A 37 21.84 21.85 -15.46
CA GLY A 37 22.77 21.82 -16.60
C GLY A 37 24.11 21.13 -16.31
N ASP A 38 24.43 20.88 -15.04
CA ASP A 38 25.65 20.16 -14.62
C ASP A 38 25.52 18.62 -14.69
N GLY A 39 24.33 18.10 -14.98
CA GLY A 39 24.06 16.66 -15.10
C GLY A 39 24.12 15.86 -13.80
N THR A 40 24.29 16.51 -12.64
CA THR A 40 24.45 15.84 -11.33
C THR A 40 23.57 16.42 -10.23
N SER A 41 23.15 17.67 -10.35
CA SER A 41 22.22 18.32 -9.43
C SER A 41 20.82 18.43 -10.04
N PHE A 42 19.86 18.81 -9.19
CA PHE A 42 18.47 19.01 -9.61
C PHE A 42 18.00 20.41 -9.23
N VAL A 43 17.18 20.98 -10.11
CA VAL A 43 16.37 22.16 -9.86
C VAL A 43 15.00 21.70 -9.35
N VAL A 44 14.52 22.36 -8.30
CA VAL A 44 13.22 22.10 -7.66
C VAL A 44 12.29 23.28 -7.85
N GLY A 45 11.00 23.02 -8.02
CA GLY A 45 9.96 24.04 -8.09
C GLY A 45 9.63 24.52 -9.50
N GLU A 46 10.22 23.92 -10.52
CA GLU A 46 9.86 24.17 -11.92
C GLU A 46 8.41 23.79 -12.22
N PRO A 47 7.70 24.53 -13.10
CA PRO A 47 6.31 24.23 -13.45
C PRO A 47 6.13 22.83 -14.05
N LEU A 48 5.14 22.08 -13.56
CA LEU A 48 4.75 20.76 -14.08
C LEU A 48 3.85 20.88 -15.32
N ARG A 49 4.35 21.54 -16.39
CA ARG A 49 3.61 21.71 -17.64
C ARG A 49 4.54 21.70 -18.86
N PRO A 50 4.08 21.19 -20.02
CA PRO A 50 4.82 21.29 -21.26
C PRO A 50 5.21 22.75 -21.56
N PRO A 51 6.41 23.00 -22.13
CA PRO A 51 7.43 22.05 -22.57
C PRO A 51 8.47 21.68 -21.49
N HIS A 52 8.25 22.00 -20.21
CA HIS A 52 9.26 21.83 -19.17
C HIS A 52 9.48 20.33 -18.87
N PRO A 53 10.73 19.83 -18.83
CA PRO A 53 11.02 18.42 -18.58
C PRO A 53 10.90 18.03 -17.09
N ALA A 54 10.34 18.92 -16.26
CA ALA A 54 10.20 18.71 -14.83
C ALA A 54 9.14 17.65 -14.52
N VAL A 55 9.41 16.77 -13.55
CA VAL A 55 8.49 15.72 -13.11
C VAL A 55 8.21 15.84 -11.61
N SER A 56 7.02 15.44 -11.17
CA SER A 56 6.65 15.48 -9.75
C SER A 56 7.24 14.28 -9.01
N ALA A 57 8.07 14.55 -7.99
CA ALA A 57 8.61 13.51 -7.10
C ALA A 57 7.49 12.76 -6.36
N VAL A 58 6.39 13.47 -6.04
CA VAL A 58 5.22 12.92 -5.34
C VAL A 58 4.43 11.99 -6.25
N ARG A 59 4.16 12.37 -7.51
CA ARG A 59 3.49 11.49 -8.48
C ARG A 59 4.29 10.25 -8.83
N LEU A 60 5.62 10.38 -8.83
CA LEU A 60 6.53 9.27 -9.09
C LEU A 60 6.91 8.50 -7.83
N ALA A 61 6.29 8.77 -6.66
CA ALA A 61 6.69 8.16 -5.39
C ALA A 61 6.53 6.63 -5.35
N SER A 62 5.76 6.04 -6.27
CA SER A 62 5.64 4.59 -6.45
C SER A 62 6.77 3.96 -7.27
N ALA A 63 7.55 4.76 -8.00
CA ALA A 63 8.67 4.29 -8.80
C ALA A 63 9.90 3.95 -7.92
N ASP A 64 10.79 3.10 -8.43
CA ASP A 64 12.08 2.85 -7.76
C ASP A 64 13.03 4.03 -7.95
N ARG A 65 13.05 4.58 -9.17
CA ARG A 65 13.92 5.65 -9.61
C ARG A 65 13.20 6.53 -10.63
N ILE A 66 13.62 7.79 -10.70
CA ILE A 66 13.19 8.74 -11.73
C ILE A 66 14.19 8.68 -12.89
N ALA A 67 13.71 8.41 -14.10
CA ALA A 67 14.56 8.24 -15.27
C ALA A 67 14.98 9.60 -15.87
N PHE A 68 15.99 10.23 -15.27
CA PHE A 68 16.76 11.27 -15.97
C PHE A 68 18.04 10.65 -16.55
N GLY A 69 18.42 11.04 -17.76
CA GLY A 69 19.75 10.69 -18.29
C GLY A 69 20.76 11.75 -17.89
N PRO A 70 21.97 11.44 -17.38
CA PRO A 70 22.59 10.15 -17.02
C PRO A 70 22.34 9.70 -15.56
N ALA A 71 21.62 10.48 -14.75
CA ALA A 71 21.40 10.24 -13.33
C ALA A 71 19.97 9.76 -13.04
N ALA A 72 19.80 8.58 -12.44
CA ALA A 72 18.49 8.05 -12.07
C ALA A 72 18.29 8.08 -10.54
N PRO A 73 17.90 9.22 -9.93
CA PRO A 73 17.76 9.30 -8.48
C PRO A 73 16.66 8.35 -8.00
N THR A 74 16.89 7.73 -6.85
CA THR A 74 15.85 7.02 -6.09
C THR A 74 14.80 8.02 -5.60
N ILE A 75 13.60 7.54 -5.27
CA ILE A 75 12.56 8.41 -4.70
C ILE A 75 12.98 9.04 -3.39
N THR A 76 13.76 8.34 -2.56
CA THR A 76 14.32 8.93 -1.33
C THR A 76 15.28 10.08 -1.63
N GLU A 77 16.14 9.95 -2.65
CA GLU A 77 17.05 11.04 -3.06
C GLU A 77 16.26 12.21 -3.65
N ALA A 78 15.30 11.92 -4.51
CA ALA A 78 14.39 12.90 -5.10
C ALA A 78 13.65 13.72 -4.03
N LEU A 79 13.01 13.05 -3.07
CA LEU A 79 12.31 13.70 -1.97
C LEU A 79 13.27 14.48 -1.06
N ALA A 80 14.47 13.96 -0.79
CA ALA A 80 15.46 14.66 0.02
C ALA A 80 15.88 15.99 -0.64
N VAL A 81 16.06 15.99 -1.96
CA VAL A 81 16.38 17.22 -2.70
C VAL A 81 15.21 18.21 -2.68
N VAL A 82 13.98 17.72 -2.82
CA VAL A 82 12.77 18.57 -2.73
C VAL A 82 12.61 19.17 -1.33
N PHE A 83 12.83 18.38 -0.27
CA PHE A 83 12.75 18.86 1.11
C PHE A 83 13.89 19.83 1.44
N ASP A 84 15.11 19.56 0.98
CA ASP A 84 16.27 20.43 1.17
C ASP A 84 16.06 21.80 0.51
N ALA A 85 15.49 21.81 -0.71
CA ALA A 85 15.09 23.05 -1.37
C ALA A 85 14.04 23.82 -0.56
N ALA A 86 13.06 23.13 0.05
CA ALA A 86 12.08 23.76 0.91
C ALA A 86 12.72 24.43 2.13
N LEU A 87 13.56 23.69 2.87
CA LEU A 87 14.25 24.19 4.06
C LEU A 87 15.19 25.36 3.73
N THR A 88 15.89 25.28 2.60
CA THR A 88 16.77 26.36 2.11
C THR A 88 15.97 27.63 1.83
N ASN A 89 14.80 27.51 1.19
CA ASN A 89 13.94 28.67 0.88
C ASN A 89 13.26 29.27 2.12
N LEU A 90 13.08 28.49 3.19
CA LEU A 90 12.59 29.00 4.48
C LEU A 90 13.62 29.87 5.21
N ARG A 91 14.89 29.87 4.79
CA ARG A 91 15.98 30.68 5.38
C ARG A 91 16.08 30.54 6.90
N LEU A 92 16.04 29.30 7.36
CA LEU A 92 16.08 28.97 8.78
C LEU A 92 17.33 29.57 9.46
N PRO A 93 17.22 30.04 10.72
CA PRO A 93 18.36 30.61 11.45
C PRO A 93 19.42 29.57 11.83
N GLY A 94 19.08 28.28 11.76
CA GLY A 94 19.93 27.14 12.07
C GLY A 94 19.49 25.88 11.36
N ARG A 95 19.99 24.72 11.79
CA ARG A 95 19.56 23.42 11.28
C ARG A 95 18.12 23.14 11.70
N CYS A 96 17.36 22.47 10.84
CA CYS A 96 16.03 21.99 11.18
C CYS A 96 16.15 20.91 12.27
N GLU A 97 15.53 21.12 13.42
CA GLU A 97 15.54 20.16 14.53
C GLU A 97 14.37 19.19 14.40
N HIS A 98 13.17 19.73 14.16
CA HIS A 98 11.93 18.98 14.06
C HIS A 98 11.29 19.19 12.68
N LEU A 99 11.08 18.11 11.95
CA LEU A 99 10.45 18.14 10.63
C LEU A 99 9.20 17.26 10.61
N THR A 100 8.03 17.87 10.49
CA THR A 100 6.76 17.15 10.28
C THR A 100 6.42 17.15 8.80
N VAL A 101 6.24 15.97 8.21
CA VAL A 101 5.84 15.81 6.81
C VAL A 101 4.43 15.23 6.72
N ILE A 102 3.52 16.02 6.18
CA ILE A 102 2.11 15.66 5.98
C ILE A 102 1.95 15.09 4.57
N THR A 103 1.53 13.83 4.47
CA THR A 103 1.51 13.04 3.22
C THR A 103 0.10 12.60 2.82
N PRO A 104 -0.16 12.30 1.53
CA PRO A 104 -1.46 11.77 1.11
C PRO A 104 -1.84 10.51 1.90
N THR A 105 -3.12 10.38 2.26
CA THR A 105 -3.54 9.33 3.20
C THR A 105 -3.49 7.92 2.63
N ASP A 106 -3.59 7.76 1.29
CA ASP A 106 -3.49 6.45 0.63
C ASP A 106 -2.06 5.88 0.62
N TRP A 107 -1.06 6.67 1.03
CA TRP A 107 0.32 6.28 0.91
C TRP A 107 0.66 5.09 1.82
N GLY A 108 0.91 3.95 1.17
CA GLY A 108 1.42 2.76 1.83
C GLY A 108 2.85 2.94 2.36
N ARG A 109 3.28 1.99 3.20
CA ARG A 109 4.53 2.07 3.97
C ARG A 109 5.78 2.31 3.14
N ARG A 110 5.85 1.81 1.91
CA ARG A 110 6.99 2.07 1.02
C ARG A 110 7.19 3.56 0.74
N ARG A 111 6.11 4.28 0.42
CA ARG A 111 6.17 5.72 0.12
C ARG A 111 6.48 6.50 1.41
N LEU A 112 5.84 6.12 2.51
CA LEU A 112 6.11 6.72 3.83
C LEU A 112 7.56 6.52 4.29
N ALA A 113 8.13 5.33 4.09
CA ALA A 113 9.53 5.04 4.41
C ALA A 113 10.50 5.86 3.56
N ALA A 114 10.17 6.12 2.29
CA ALA A 114 10.96 7.00 1.43
C ALA A 114 10.91 8.46 1.93
N VAL A 115 9.72 8.95 2.33
CA VAL A 115 9.56 10.27 2.96
C VAL A 115 10.35 10.37 4.25
N GLU A 116 10.20 9.40 5.15
CA GLU A 116 10.88 9.40 6.44
C GLU A 116 12.40 9.34 6.25
N SER A 117 12.88 8.46 5.37
CA SER A 117 14.30 8.35 5.05
C SER A 117 14.87 9.62 4.40
N ALA A 118 14.08 10.33 3.61
CA ALA A 118 14.47 11.61 3.02
C ALA A 118 14.53 12.72 4.09
N ALA A 119 13.51 12.81 4.93
CA ALA A 119 13.40 13.79 6.02
C ALA A 119 14.49 13.61 7.09
N ARG A 120 14.82 12.36 7.46
CA ARG A 120 15.88 12.06 8.45
C ARG A 120 17.29 12.46 8.00
N ARG A 121 17.49 12.75 6.70
CA ARG A 121 18.76 13.32 6.21
C ARG A 121 18.89 14.81 6.55
N LEU A 122 17.79 15.48 6.86
CA LEU A 122 17.69 16.94 6.97
C LEU A 122 17.35 17.43 8.38
N ALA A 123 16.68 16.60 9.19
CA ALA A 123 16.30 16.93 10.56
C ALA A 123 16.59 15.77 11.53
N ALA A 124 16.79 16.10 12.81
CA ALA A 124 17.06 15.12 13.86
C ALA A 124 15.80 14.38 14.27
N GLU A 125 14.71 15.12 14.45
CA GLU A 125 13.39 14.59 14.79
C GLU A 125 12.47 14.72 13.57
N VAL A 126 11.82 13.61 13.23
CA VAL A 126 10.94 13.52 12.05
C VAL A 126 9.63 12.88 12.45
N ALA A 127 8.54 13.55 12.11
CA ALA A 127 7.19 13.01 12.19
C ALA A 127 6.60 12.93 10.78
N VAL A 128 5.84 11.87 10.49
CA VAL A 128 5.12 11.71 9.22
C VAL A 128 3.65 11.48 9.54
N GLU A 129 2.77 12.31 8.99
CA GLU A 129 1.34 12.30 9.31
C GLU A 129 0.49 12.24 8.03
N PRO A 130 -0.57 11.40 7.98
CA PRO A 130 -1.52 11.44 6.88
C PRO A 130 -2.33 12.75 6.86
N ILE A 131 -2.63 13.27 5.67
CA ILE A 131 -3.47 14.46 5.47
C ILE A 131 -4.80 14.33 6.21
N ALA A 132 -5.47 13.18 6.16
CA ALA A 132 -6.76 13.00 6.79
C ALA A 132 -6.71 13.08 8.32
N VAL A 133 -5.67 12.49 8.93
CA VAL A 133 -5.45 12.55 10.38
C VAL A 133 -5.16 13.99 10.79
N ARG A 134 -4.28 14.67 10.04
CA ARG A 134 -3.94 16.07 10.24
C ARG A 134 -5.16 16.99 10.14
N ALA A 135 -5.94 16.85 9.08
CA ALA A 135 -7.15 17.63 8.83
C ALA A 135 -8.15 17.56 10.00
N VAL A 136 -8.32 16.36 10.57
CA VAL A 136 -9.25 16.15 11.69
C VAL A 136 -8.70 16.64 13.02
N ALA A 137 -7.39 16.54 13.23
CA ALA A 137 -6.73 17.08 14.44
C ALA A 137 -6.88 18.61 14.53
N LEU A 138 -6.80 19.32 13.40
CA LEU A 138 -6.85 20.78 13.34
C LEU A 138 -8.27 21.36 13.48
N THR A 139 -9.29 20.57 13.20
CA THR A 139 -10.70 20.99 13.29
C THR A 139 -11.34 20.57 14.61
N ALA A 140 -10.54 20.30 15.63
CA ALA A 140 -11.00 19.76 16.91
C ALA A 140 -11.86 20.76 17.71
N THR A 141 -13.04 20.29 18.11
CA THR A 141 -13.85 20.86 19.19
C THR A 141 -13.84 19.88 20.36
N ALA A 142 -13.74 20.38 21.59
CA ALA A 142 -13.75 19.56 22.79
C ALA A 142 -15.16 19.03 23.04
N GLY A 143 -15.48 17.83 22.52
CA GLY A 143 -16.74 17.18 22.82
C GLY A 143 -17.12 16.05 21.85
N GLN A 144 -17.49 14.90 22.43
CA GLN A 144 -18.09 13.71 21.81
C GLN A 144 -17.18 12.87 20.90
N GLN A 145 -17.52 11.59 20.79
CA GLN A 145 -16.96 10.72 19.75
C GLN A 145 -17.55 11.11 18.40
N GLN A 146 -16.68 11.33 17.41
CA GLN A 146 -17.06 11.78 16.09
C GLN A 146 -16.45 10.89 15.03
N ARG A 147 -17.11 10.84 13.88
CA ARG A 147 -16.69 10.08 12.71
C ARG A 147 -16.68 11.03 11.54
N ILE A 148 -15.51 11.41 11.06
CA ILE A 148 -15.33 12.50 10.11
C ILE A 148 -14.79 11.93 8.82
N ALA A 149 -15.50 12.18 7.71
CA ALA A 149 -14.99 11.82 6.40
C ALA A 149 -14.01 12.90 5.93
N VAL A 150 -12.92 12.51 5.28
CA VAL A 150 -11.97 13.42 4.64
C VAL A 150 -11.84 13.02 3.18
N LEU A 151 -12.10 13.97 2.29
CA LEU A 151 -11.96 13.85 0.84
C LEU A 151 -10.71 14.60 0.42
N GLU A 152 -9.70 13.89 -0.06
CA GLU A 152 -8.51 14.43 -0.69
C GLU A 152 -8.68 14.35 -2.21
N LEU A 153 -8.84 15.50 -2.87
CA LEU A 153 -9.02 15.57 -4.31
C LEU A 153 -7.71 16.03 -4.99
N ALA A 154 -7.02 15.11 -5.64
CA ALA A 154 -5.87 15.38 -6.49
C ALA A 154 -6.31 15.47 -7.97
N PRO A 155 -5.45 15.93 -8.90
CA PRO A 155 -5.87 16.13 -10.29
C PRO A 155 -6.37 14.89 -11.00
N LEU A 156 -5.82 13.71 -10.67
CA LEU A 156 -6.10 12.44 -11.36
C LEU A 156 -6.60 11.36 -10.40
N THR A 157 -6.61 11.63 -9.10
CA THR A 157 -6.94 10.64 -8.07
C THR A 157 -7.78 11.27 -6.98
N THR A 158 -8.55 10.43 -6.32
CA THR A 158 -9.38 10.80 -5.18
C THR A 158 -9.13 9.82 -4.05
N THR A 159 -8.87 10.32 -2.85
CA THR A 159 -8.78 9.49 -1.65
C THR A 159 -9.86 9.93 -0.68
N VAL A 160 -10.66 8.97 -0.19
CA VAL A 160 -11.67 9.21 0.85
C VAL A 160 -11.31 8.40 2.07
N SER A 161 -11.12 9.08 3.19
CA SER A 161 -10.78 8.48 4.48
C SER A 161 -11.85 8.74 5.51
N LEU A 162 -12.02 7.81 6.45
CA LEU A 162 -12.91 7.95 7.58
C LEU A 162 -12.08 7.94 8.84
N ILE A 163 -12.20 9.01 9.61
CA ILE A 163 -11.40 9.25 10.80
C ILE A 163 -12.32 9.21 12.01
N GLY A 164 -12.00 8.33 12.94
CA GLY A 164 -12.59 8.35 14.27
C GLY A 164 -11.88 9.39 15.13
N ARG A 165 -12.64 10.10 15.97
CA ARG A 165 -12.14 11.08 16.93
C ARG A 165 -12.78 10.87 18.28
N SER A 166 -11.97 10.93 19.34
CA SER A 166 -12.44 10.96 20.73
C SER A 166 -11.49 11.81 21.58
N GLY A 167 -11.96 12.97 22.05
CA GLY A 167 -11.10 13.92 22.75
C GLY A 167 -9.95 14.39 21.85
N HIS A 168 -8.71 14.19 22.32
CA HIS A 168 -7.48 14.50 21.56
C HIS A 168 -6.99 13.35 20.67
N GLN A 169 -7.64 12.19 20.72
CA GLN A 169 -7.24 11.03 19.94
C GLN A 169 -7.95 11.01 18.59
N THR A 170 -7.18 10.78 17.53
CA THR A 170 -7.65 10.58 16.16
C THR A 170 -7.08 9.28 15.61
N TRP A 171 -7.89 8.53 14.87
CA TRP A 171 -7.43 7.30 14.22
C TRP A 171 -8.09 7.11 12.86
N LEU A 172 -7.35 6.53 11.92
CA LEU A 172 -7.87 6.14 10.61
C LEU A 172 -8.70 4.86 10.75
N GLU A 173 -9.99 4.93 10.47
CA GLU A 173 -10.87 3.75 10.47
C GLU A 173 -10.81 3.00 9.14
N SER A 174 -10.90 3.75 8.03
CA SER A 174 -10.93 3.19 6.68
C SER A 174 -10.46 4.22 5.67
N CYS A 175 -9.88 3.76 4.57
CA CYS A 175 -9.39 4.59 3.46
C CYS A 175 -9.72 3.88 2.14
N GLU A 176 -10.37 4.60 1.24
CA GLU A 176 -10.64 4.18 -0.14
C GLU A 176 -9.89 5.11 -1.09
N HIS A 177 -9.16 4.52 -2.03
CA HIS A 177 -8.39 5.25 -3.04
C HIS A 177 -8.93 4.93 -4.43
N GLU A 178 -9.26 5.98 -5.16
CA GLU A 178 -9.70 5.93 -6.56
C GLU A 178 -8.59 6.53 -7.45
N PRO A 179 -7.89 5.68 -8.24
CA PRO A 179 -6.75 6.13 -9.03
C PRO A 179 -7.13 6.73 -10.39
N THR A 180 -8.41 6.71 -10.78
CA THR A 180 -8.85 7.12 -12.13
C THR A 180 -9.75 8.35 -12.16
N ILE A 181 -10.19 8.85 -11.01
CA ILE A 181 -11.07 10.02 -10.90
C ILE A 181 -10.40 11.05 -10.00
N GLY A 182 -10.25 12.27 -10.50
CA GLY A 182 -9.70 13.41 -9.77
C GLY A 182 -10.39 14.73 -10.11
N SER A 183 -9.73 15.84 -9.77
CA SER A 183 -10.27 17.18 -10.03
C SER A 183 -10.37 17.50 -11.52
N ALA A 184 -9.60 16.84 -12.40
CA ALA A 184 -9.71 17.03 -13.85
C ALA A 184 -11.08 16.54 -14.36
N ASP A 185 -11.54 15.38 -13.91
CA ASP A 185 -12.84 14.81 -14.27
C ASP A 185 -14.01 15.64 -13.73
N VAL A 186 -13.82 16.25 -12.56
CA VAL A 186 -14.76 17.23 -11.98
C VAL A 186 -14.85 18.48 -12.86
N GLN A 187 -13.72 19.00 -13.34
CA GLN A 187 -13.70 20.18 -14.23
C GLN A 187 -14.36 19.91 -15.58
N GLU A 188 -14.33 18.66 -16.04
CA GLU A 188 -15.04 18.19 -17.23
C GLU A 188 -16.52 17.85 -16.96
N GLY A 189 -16.98 17.95 -15.71
CA GLY A 189 -18.39 17.84 -15.32
C GLY A 189 -18.90 16.42 -15.05
N HIS A 190 -18.03 15.41 -14.96
CA HIS A 190 -18.45 14.00 -14.78
C HIS A 190 -17.88 13.29 -13.54
N GLY A 191 -17.00 13.95 -12.78
CA GLY A 191 -16.36 13.33 -11.59
C GLY A 191 -17.24 13.15 -10.34
N TRP A 192 -18.23 14.02 -10.11
CA TRP A 192 -18.96 14.04 -8.83
C TRP A 192 -19.77 12.77 -8.50
N PRO A 193 -20.54 12.18 -9.44
CA PRO A 193 -21.26 10.94 -9.16
C PRO A 193 -20.35 9.78 -8.74
N ALA A 194 -19.16 9.68 -9.35
CA ALA A 194 -18.17 8.66 -9.01
C ALA A 194 -17.57 8.91 -7.61
N ILE A 195 -17.20 10.15 -7.30
CA ILE A 195 -16.70 10.55 -5.97
C ILE A 195 -17.76 10.26 -4.90
N ALA A 196 -19.02 10.62 -5.13
CA ALA A 196 -20.12 10.36 -4.20
C ALA A 196 -20.35 8.85 -3.99
N ALA A 197 -20.16 8.02 -5.02
CA ALA A 197 -20.26 6.57 -4.89
C ALA A 197 -19.15 5.97 -4.01
N ILE A 198 -17.94 6.53 -4.05
CA ILE A 198 -16.83 6.13 -3.17
C ILE A 198 -17.13 6.53 -1.73
N VAL A 199 -17.58 7.77 -1.51
CA VAL A 199 -17.97 8.25 -0.18
C VAL A 199 -19.08 7.38 0.39
N ALA A 200 -20.14 7.11 -0.36
CA ALA A 200 -21.26 6.27 0.07
C ALA A 200 -20.81 4.83 0.43
N ARG A 201 -19.90 4.25 -0.36
CA ARG A 201 -19.32 2.93 -0.07
C ARG A 201 -18.54 2.92 1.24
N LEU A 202 -17.73 3.96 1.49
CA LEU A 202 -16.91 4.09 2.68
C LEU A 202 -17.76 4.30 3.95
N VAL A 203 -18.77 5.17 3.90
CA VAL A 203 -19.59 5.50 5.08
C VAL A 203 -20.58 4.38 5.42
N GLY A 204 -21.03 3.62 4.40
CA GLY A 204 -21.99 2.54 4.55
C GLY A 204 -23.28 3.02 5.22
N ALA A 205 -23.74 2.27 6.24
CA ALA A 205 -24.96 2.62 6.99
C ALA A 205 -24.76 3.72 8.05
N ARG A 206 -23.52 4.18 8.29
CA ARG A 206 -23.19 5.10 9.40
C ARG A 206 -22.65 6.40 8.85
N MET A 207 -23.52 7.39 8.75
CA MET A 207 -23.20 8.72 8.25
C MET A 207 -22.10 9.39 9.10
N PRO A 208 -21.15 10.09 8.45
CA PRO A 208 -20.17 10.89 9.17
C PRO A 208 -20.85 12.11 9.79
N THR A 209 -20.23 12.66 10.84
CA THR A 209 -20.67 13.92 11.46
C THR A 209 -20.61 15.08 10.46
N TYR A 210 -19.54 15.12 9.66
CA TYR A 210 -19.34 16.02 8.53
C TYR A 210 -18.23 15.47 7.63
N LEU A 211 -18.08 16.04 6.44
CA LEU A 211 -17.01 15.76 5.49
C LEU A 211 -16.08 16.98 5.35
N LEU A 212 -14.78 16.76 5.50
CA LEU A 212 -13.74 17.75 5.19
C LEU A 212 -13.29 17.55 3.74
N ALA A 213 -13.45 18.58 2.92
CA ALA A 213 -13.03 18.60 1.53
C ALA A 213 -11.66 19.29 1.41
N VAL A 214 -10.59 18.50 1.30
CA VAL A 214 -9.21 18.98 1.22
C VAL A 214 -8.86 19.30 -0.23
N GLY A 215 -8.42 20.54 -0.48
CA GLY A 215 -8.05 21.00 -1.82
C GLY A 215 -9.23 21.47 -2.68
N ILE A 216 -10.45 21.49 -2.14
CA ILE A 216 -11.64 22.02 -2.81
C ILE A 216 -12.03 23.34 -2.14
N SER A 217 -11.87 24.44 -2.86
CA SER A 217 -12.16 25.79 -2.35
C SER A 217 -13.21 26.54 -3.16
N ASP A 218 -13.56 26.07 -4.37
CA ASP A 218 -14.58 26.68 -5.21
C ASP A 218 -15.98 26.41 -4.62
N PRO A 219 -16.76 27.44 -4.25
CA PRO A 219 -18.12 27.27 -3.74
C PRO A 219 -19.03 26.48 -4.67
N ALA A 220 -18.92 26.63 -5.99
CA ALA A 220 -19.75 25.91 -6.95
C ALA A 220 -19.47 24.39 -6.88
N GLN A 221 -18.18 24.02 -6.88
CA GLN A 221 -17.76 22.63 -6.71
C GLN A 221 -18.21 22.03 -5.38
N LEU A 222 -18.20 22.82 -4.29
CA LEU A 222 -18.69 22.35 -2.99
C LEU A 222 -20.21 22.11 -3.00
N GLU A 223 -21.00 22.94 -3.69
CA GLU A 223 -22.45 22.70 -3.84
C GLU A 223 -22.75 21.49 -4.74
N ASP A 224 -22.00 21.31 -5.82
CA ASP A 224 -22.13 20.13 -6.69
C ASP A 224 -21.80 18.85 -5.91
N LEU A 225 -20.73 18.86 -5.11
CA LEU A 225 -20.37 17.75 -4.23
C LEU A 225 -21.47 17.46 -3.20
N ARG A 226 -22.04 18.49 -2.56
CA ARG A 226 -23.16 18.32 -1.62
C ARG A 226 -24.37 17.69 -2.29
N THR A 227 -24.69 18.14 -3.50
CA THR A 227 -25.80 17.61 -4.30
C THR A 227 -25.59 16.13 -4.63
N ALA A 228 -24.43 15.79 -5.18
CA ALA A 228 -24.10 14.40 -5.52
C ALA A 228 -24.09 13.48 -4.29
N LEU A 229 -23.61 13.97 -3.14
CA LEU A 229 -23.64 13.23 -1.88
C LEU A 229 -25.05 13.02 -1.36
N ALA A 230 -25.92 14.04 -1.42
CA ALA A 230 -27.30 13.93 -0.99
C ALA A 230 -28.08 12.92 -1.85
N GLU A 231 -27.90 12.95 -3.16
CA GLU A 231 -28.49 11.98 -4.10
C GLU A 231 -28.02 10.55 -3.82
N ARG A 232 -26.72 10.37 -3.55
CA ARG A 232 -26.14 9.04 -3.40
C ARG A 232 -26.31 8.44 -2.00
N CYS A 233 -26.22 9.25 -0.96
CA CYS A 233 -26.31 8.81 0.44
C CYS A 233 -27.74 8.88 0.99
N GLY A 234 -28.68 9.50 0.26
CA GLY A 234 -30.08 9.66 0.66
C GLY A 234 -30.31 10.67 1.79
N SER A 235 -29.26 11.32 2.28
CA SER A 235 -29.30 12.37 3.30
C SER A 235 -28.17 13.37 3.04
N PRO A 236 -28.39 14.68 3.28
CA PRO A 236 -27.33 15.67 3.15
C PRO A 236 -26.19 15.38 4.13
N ILE A 237 -24.95 15.57 3.67
CA ILE A 237 -23.74 15.57 4.49
C ILE A 237 -23.26 17.02 4.60
N ASP A 238 -22.94 17.46 5.81
CA ASP A 238 -22.27 18.75 6.01
C ASP A 238 -20.86 18.69 5.41
N VAL A 239 -20.66 19.36 4.27
CA VAL A 239 -19.36 19.45 3.58
C VAL A 239 -18.68 20.77 3.93
N ARG A 240 -17.49 20.68 4.49
CA ARG A 240 -16.68 21.82 4.93
C ARG A 240 -15.36 21.87 4.13
N PRO A 241 -15.04 23.00 3.49
CA PRO A 241 -13.77 23.13 2.79
C PRO A 241 -12.61 23.20 3.78
N LEU A 242 -11.51 22.55 3.44
CA LEU A 242 -10.23 22.70 4.13
C LEU A 242 -9.14 23.03 3.08
N PRO A 243 -8.76 24.30 2.94
CA PRO A 243 -7.64 24.68 2.09
C PRO A 243 -6.36 23.95 2.52
N THR A 244 -5.64 23.36 1.57
CA THR A 244 -4.43 22.57 1.86
C THR A 244 -3.36 23.32 2.68
N PRO A 245 -3.11 24.63 2.45
CA PRO A 245 -2.17 25.39 3.29
C PRO A 245 -2.57 25.45 4.78
N ASN A 246 -3.85 25.27 5.11
CA ASN A 246 -4.34 25.28 6.48
C ASN A 246 -4.00 23.96 7.21
N LEU A 247 -3.41 22.97 6.56
CA LEU A 247 -2.87 21.78 7.22
C LEU A 247 -1.57 22.08 8.00
N LEU A 248 -0.94 23.22 7.71
CA LEU A 248 0.28 23.69 8.38
C LEU A 248 -0.10 24.49 9.64
N HIS A 249 0.30 24.00 10.81
CA HIS A 249 0.12 24.61 12.11
C HIS A 249 1.39 24.42 12.91
N ILE A 250 2.30 25.39 12.84
CA ILE A 250 3.49 25.38 13.69
C ILE A 250 3.02 25.58 15.13
N HIS A 251 3.11 24.50 15.92
CA HIS A 251 3.05 24.63 17.37
C HIS A 251 4.23 25.49 17.82
N PRO A 252 4.04 26.53 18.64
CA PRO A 252 5.14 27.00 19.47
C PRO A 252 5.63 25.80 20.29
N SER A 253 6.94 25.62 20.40
CA SER A 253 7.57 24.49 21.10
C SER A 253 6.81 24.12 22.38
N PRO A 254 6.64 22.82 22.70
CA PRO A 254 5.98 22.44 23.93
C PRO A 254 6.71 23.11 25.09
N THR A 255 5.97 23.93 25.84
CA THR A 255 6.42 24.43 27.14
C THR A 255 6.90 23.21 27.92
N PRO A 256 8.08 23.26 28.59
CA PRO A 256 8.60 22.11 29.32
C PRO A 256 7.50 21.56 30.23
N PRO A 257 7.40 20.22 30.39
CA PRO A 257 6.34 19.63 31.17
C PRO A 257 6.29 20.31 32.52
N ALA A 258 5.09 20.77 32.90
CA ALA A 258 4.84 21.27 34.24
C ALA A 258 5.43 20.25 35.23
N PRO A 259 6.11 20.70 36.29
CA PRO A 259 6.67 19.79 37.27
C PRO A 259 5.58 18.82 37.72
N PRO A 260 5.90 17.53 37.94
CA PRO A 260 4.90 16.52 38.23
C PRO A 260 3.97 17.02 39.33
N GLN A 261 2.67 17.09 39.04
CA GLN A 261 1.67 17.34 40.07
C GLN A 261 1.83 16.25 41.12
N GLU A 262 2.23 16.65 42.31
CA GLU A 262 2.28 15.80 43.49
C GLU A 262 0.94 15.08 43.63
N SER A 263 0.99 13.75 43.51
CA SER A 263 -0.11 12.92 43.97
C SER A 263 -0.34 13.19 45.45
N PRO A 264 -1.60 13.29 45.94
CA PRO A 264 -1.84 13.44 47.37
C PRO A 264 -1.24 12.23 48.10
N PRO A 265 -0.49 12.43 49.19
CA PRO A 265 0.32 11.37 49.76
C PRO A 265 -0.58 10.28 50.37
N PRO A 266 -0.23 8.99 50.21
CA PRO A 266 -0.87 7.94 50.98
C PRO A 266 -0.46 8.06 52.45
N PHE A 267 -1.46 7.99 53.32
CA PHE A 267 -1.32 7.98 54.77
C PHE A 267 -0.39 6.83 55.22
N ARG A 268 0.74 7.15 55.87
CA ARG A 268 1.56 6.16 56.61
C ARG A 268 2.10 6.77 57.91
N PRO A 269 2.08 5.99 59.02
CA PRO A 269 2.42 6.47 60.34
C PRO A 269 3.94 6.62 60.54
N ALA A 270 4.28 7.44 61.53
CA ALA A 270 5.61 7.99 61.79
C ALA A 270 6.63 7.01 62.42
N ARG A 271 7.90 7.49 62.38
CA ARG A 271 9.18 7.01 62.95
C ARG A 271 10.00 6.07 62.06
N ARG A 272 11.33 6.19 61.98
CA ARG A 272 12.32 6.83 62.88
C ARG A 272 13.56 7.21 62.07
N ASP A 273 14.25 8.27 62.50
CA ASP A 273 15.54 8.73 62.00
C ASP A 273 16.64 7.66 62.10
N ASP A 274 17.46 7.53 61.06
CA ASP A 274 18.91 7.33 61.21
C ASP A 274 19.71 7.70 59.93
N GLU A 275 20.62 8.65 60.15
CA GLU A 275 21.92 8.95 59.55
C GLU A 275 22.35 8.46 58.13
N ARG A 276 22.46 9.46 57.22
CA ARG A 276 23.66 9.95 56.48
C ARG A 276 24.52 9.05 55.53
N PRO A 277 25.26 9.69 54.58
CA PRO A 277 25.46 9.23 53.20
C PRO A 277 26.91 8.81 52.89
N ARG A 278 27.11 8.18 51.72
CA ARG A 278 28.35 7.98 50.94
C ARG A 278 27.94 7.20 49.67
N GLY A 279 28.45 7.42 48.46
CA GLY A 279 29.58 8.18 47.98
C GLY A 279 29.59 8.13 46.44
N GLU A 280 30.56 8.83 45.89
CA GLU A 280 30.69 9.31 44.51
C GLU A 280 31.34 8.34 43.50
N LEU A 281 31.05 8.61 42.21
CA LEU A 281 31.90 8.49 40.98
C LEU A 281 32.23 7.08 40.40
N PRO A 282 32.75 6.94 39.15
CA PRO A 282 32.68 7.79 37.93
C PRO A 282 32.48 7.04 36.57
N GLU A 283 32.10 7.82 35.55
CA GLU A 283 32.64 7.92 34.17
C GLU A 283 33.31 6.70 33.47
N SER A 284 32.75 6.29 32.31
CA SER A 284 33.40 5.65 31.13
C SER A 284 32.29 5.45 30.06
N ALA A 285 32.43 5.66 28.76
CA ALA A 285 33.60 5.65 27.89
C ALA A 285 33.36 6.50 26.61
N ARG A 286 34.46 7.09 26.13
CA ARG A 286 34.63 7.65 24.78
C ARG A 286 35.09 6.55 23.80
N ALA A 287 35.01 6.90 22.51
CA ALA A 287 35.56 6.26 21.29
C ALA A 287 34.61 5.23 20.62
N ALA A 288 34.44 5.19 19.30
CA ALA A 288 35.37 5.53 18.24
C ALA A 288 34.67 6.03 16.95
N ARG A 289 35.35 6.94 16.24
CA ARG A 289 35.16 7.16 14.79
C ARG A 289 36.12 6.23 14.03
N PRO A 290 35.81 5.88 12.78
CA PRO A 290 36.84 5.92 11.75
C PRO A 290 36.41 6.70 10.50
N PHE A 291 37.42 7.33 9.91
CA PHE A 291 37.45 7.96 8.60
C PHE A 291 37.41 6.92 7.47
N TYR A 292 36.84 7.25 6.31
CA TYR A 292 37.47 6.98 5.00
C TYR A 292 37.00 8.00 3.95
N ARG A 293 37.98 8.71 3.36
CA ARG A 293 37.86 9.52 2.14
C ARG A 293 38.42 8.69 0.97
N GLN A 294 37.70 8.72 -0.15
CA GLN A 294 38.15 8.58 -1.55
C GLN A 294 38.95 7.33 -1.99
N ARG A 295 38.34 6.50 -2.85
CA ARG A 295 38.77 6.35 -4.26
C ARG A 295 37.68 5.67 -5.10
N ALA A 296 37.65 6.10 -6.35
CA ALA A 296 36.64 5.86 -7.36
C ALA A 296 36.76 4.50 -8.06
N LEU A 297 35.71 4.19 -8.84
CA LEU A 297 35.59 3.16 -9.87
C LEU A 297 35.55 1.71 -9.40
N LEU A 298 34.33 1.16 -9.33
CA LEU A 298 33.88 0.08 -10.21
C LEU A 298 32.34 0.09 -10.29
N LEU A 299 31.85 -0.11 -11.50
CA LEU A 299 30.49 0.11 -11.97
C LEU A 299 29.62 -1.17 -11.86
N PHE A 300 28.30 -0.95 -11.74
CA PHE A 300 27.14 -1.85 -11.93
C PHE A 300 27.05 -3.07 -10.98
N ALA A 301 25.88 -3.59 -10.56
CA ALA A 301 24.53 -3.58 -11.12
C ALA A 301 23.45 -3.68 -10.00
N ALA A 302 22.20 -3.46 -10.43
CA ALA A 302 20.91 -3.39 -9.71
C ALA A 302 20.51 -4.69 -8.96
N ALA A 303 19.39 -4.84 -8.22
CA ALA A 303 17.98 -4.44 -8.37
C ALA A 303 17.25 -4.65 -7.00
N GLY A 304 16.05 -4.14 -6.67
CA GLY A 304 14.82 -3.97 -7.45
C GLY A 304 13.95 -5.23 -7.31
N ALA A 305 13.04 -5.27 -6.33
CA ALA A 305 12.14 -6.41 -6.10
C ALA A 305 10.87 -6.28 -6.94
N THR A 306 11.03 -6.47 -8.24
CA THR A 306 10.00 -6.95 -9.14
C THR A 306 9.87 -8.46 -8.96
N VAL A 307 8.63 -8.97 -8.92
CA VAL A 307 8.36 -10.33 -9.38
C VAL A 307 8.52 -10.31 -10.88
N VAL A 308 9.75 -10.50 -11.34
CA VAL A 308 10.05 -10.78 -12.74
C VAL A 308 9.72 -12.25 -12.97
N LEU A 309 8.60 -12.49 -13.65
CA LEU A 309 8.40 -13.72 -14.40
C LEU A 309 9.49 -13.80 -15.48
N VAL A 310 10.39 -14.78 -15.40
CA VAL A 310 11.43 -15.00 -16.42
C VAL A 310 10.85 -15.87 -17.53
N GLY A 311 10.71 -15.29 -18.72
CA GLY A 311 10.73 -16.03 -19.99
C GLY A 311 12.12 -15.90 -20.62
N ALA A 312 12.83 -17.02 -20.77
CA ALA A 312 14.02 -17.12 -21.60
C ALA A 312 13.65 -17.61 -23.01
N GLY A 313 14.14 -16.89 -24.04
CA GLY A 313 14.07 -17.26 -25.47
C GLY A 313 12.89 -16.60 -26.21
N ALA A 314 13.04 -15.87 -27.32
CA ALA A 314 14.11 -15.82 -28.30
C ALA A 314 14.23 -14.42 -28.94
N VAL A 315 15.47 -14.08 -29.26
CA VAL A 315 15.89 -12.99 -30.15
C VAL A 315 15.40 -13.28 -31.57
N LEU A 316 14.73 -12.34 -32.25
CA LEU A 316 15.01 -11.99 -33.65
C LEU A 316 14.27 -10.71 -34.13
N LEU A 317 15.08 -9.68 -34.39
CA LEU A 317 15.08 -8.68 -35.47
C LEU A 317 13.80 -7.97 -35.96
N LEU A 318 13.91 -6.63 -35.95
CA LEU A 318 13.06 -5.65 -36.63
C LEU A 318 13.50 -5.42 -38.09
N ARG A 319 12.48 -5.18 -38.96
CA ARG A 319 12.43 -4.46 -40.27
C ARG A 319 12.67 -5.24 -41.59
N PRO A 320 12.20 -4.74 -42.76
CA PRO A 320 10.86 -4.21 -43.12
C PRO A 320 10.38 -4.63 -44.55
N ASP A 321 9.14 -4.26 -44.91
CA ASP A 321 8.55 -4.03 -46.26
C ASP A 321 8.63 -5.10 -47.39
N HIS A 322 7.46 -5.60 -47.82
CA HIS A 322 6.79 -5.19 -49.08
C HIS A 322 5.72 -6.20 -49.54
N THR A 323 4.55 -5.64 -49.87
CA THR A 323 3.56 -6.03 -50.90
C THR A 323 3.68 -7.38 -51.61
N GLY A 324 2.58 -8.14 -51.63
CA GLY A 324 2.45 -9.28 -52.54
C GLY A 324 1.10 -10.00 -52.47
N THR A 325 0.08 -9.40 -53.09
CA THR A 325 -1.17 -10.07 -53.49
C THR A 325 -0.88 -11.31 -54.34
N SER A 326 -1.47 -12.47 -54.01
CA SER A 326 -1.97 -13.41 -55.03
C SER A 326 -2.94 -14.45 -54.46
N ALA A 327 -4.16 -14.31 -54.96
CA ALA A 327 -5.27 -15.21 -55.20
C ALA A 327 -5.06 -16.75 -55.17
N ALA A 328 -6.13 -17.38 -54.66
CA ALA A 328 -6.93 -18.46 -55.25
C ALA A 328 -6.35 -19.87 -55.45
N GLY A 329 -7.14 -20.86 -55.02
CA GLY A 329 -6.92 -22.27 -55.31
C GLY A 329 -7.91 -23.21 -54.64
N THR A 330 -9.17 -23.16 -55.08
CA THR A 330 -10.27 -24.08 -54.78
C THR A 330 -9.89 -25.54 -55.00
N THR A 331 -10.29 -26.45 -54.10
CA THR A 331 -10.88 -27.74 -54.52
C THR A 331 -11.73 -28.34 -53.41
N SER A 332 -13.02 -28.47 -53.72
CA SER A 332 -14.03 -29.19 -52.98
C SER A 332 -13.79 -30.69 -53.03
N THR A 333 -14.17 -31.42 -51.98
CA THR A 333 -14.80 -32.73 -52.16
C THR A 333 -15.79 -32.97 -51.02
N GLU A 334 -17.04 -33.09 -51.44
CA GLU A 334 -18.24 -33.38 -50.68
C GLU A 334 -18.53 -34.88 -50.84
N VAL A 335 -18.81 -35.61 -49.75
CA VAL A 335 -19.68 -36.80 -49.79
C VAL A 335 -20.49 -36.90 -48.50
N VAL A 336 -21.73 -36.40 -48.60
CA VAL A 336 -23.01 -36.95 -48.15
C VAL A 336 -23.00 -38.14 -47.16
N GLY A 337 -23.47 -37.85 -45.93
CA GLY A 337 -24.72 -38.37 -45.33
C GLY A 337 -24.91 -39.87 -45.05
N THR A 338 -25.29 -40.21 -43.82
CA THR A 338 -26.59 -40.87 -43.49
C THR A 338 -26.75 -41.08 -41.97
N THR A 339 -27.90 -40.66 -41.48
CA THR A 339 -28.55 -40.87 -40.17
C THR A 339 -28.76 -42.33 -39.76
N ALA A 340 -28.64 -42.65 -38.46
CA ALA A 340 -29.59 -43.54 -37.76
C ALA A 340 -29.47 -43.41 -36.24
N GLU A 341 -30.60 -43.07 -35.64
CA GLU A 341 -30.97 -43.12 -34.23
C GLU A 341 -31.17 -44.58 -33.77
N THR A 342 -31.05 -44.84 -32.46
CA THR A 342 -31.95 -45.73 -31.66
C THR A 342 -31.27 -46.76 -30.72
N ARG A 343 -31.74 -46.71 -29.45
CA ARG A 343 -31.93 -47.77 -28.42
C ARG A 343 -30.79 -48.22 -27.48
N THR A 344 -31.05 -47.91 -26.20
CA THR A 344 -30.63 -48.56 -24.94
C THR A 344 -31.04 -50.03 -24.82
N PRO A 345 -30.33 -50.84 -24.01
CA PRO A 345 -30.97 -51.63 -22.94
C PRO A 345 -30.22 -51.62 -21.58
N PRO A 346 -30.85 -52.07 -20.47
CA PRO A 346 -30.44 -51.82 -19.07
C PRO A 346 -29.55 -52.94 -18.48
N PRO A 347 -29.07 -52.81 -17.21
CA PRO A 347 -29.64 -53.68 -16.18
C PRO A 347 -29.73 -53.15 -14.72
N ILE A 348 -30.81 -53.59 -14.06
CA ILE A 348 -30.90 -54.26 -12.74
C ILE A 348 -30.61 -53.46 -11.45
N SER A 349 -31.71 -53.30 -10.69
CA SER A 349 -31.83 -52.98 -9.27
C SER A 349 -31.40 -54.14 -8.37
N SER A 350 -30.65 -53.85 -7.30
CA SER A 350 -30.61 -54.67 -6.07
C SER A 350 -30.09 -53.82 -4.91
N ALA A 351 -31.02 -53.36 -4.07
CA ALA A 351 -30.73 -52.94 -2.70
C ALA A 351 -30.67 -54.17 -1.78
N PRO A 352 -29.98 -54.06 -0.64
CA PRO A 352 -30.60 -54.42 0.61
C PRO A 352 -30.57 -53.25 1.60
N SER A 353 -31.74 -52.97 2.16
CA SER A 353 -31.97 -52.09 3.29
C SER A 353 -31.92 -52.87 4.62
N LEU A 354 -31.70 -52.11 5.70
CA LEU A 354 -31.72 -52.44 7.14
C LEU A 354 -30.34 -52.86 7.70
N GLY A 355 -29.70 -52.08 8.57
CA GLY A 355 -30.08 -50.83 9.21
C GLY A 355 -29.20 -50.57 10.44
N ARG A 356 -28.98 -49.29 10.76
CA ARG A 356 -29.12 -48.74 12.12
C ARG A 356 -29.13 -47.23 12.02
N SER A 357 -30.27 -46.66 12.39
CA SER A 357 -30.59 -45.25 12.44
C SER A 357 -29.61 -44.50 13.33
N GLY A 358 -28.79 -43.65 12.71
CA GLY A 358 -28.17 -42.48 13.34
C GLY A 358 -28.86 -41.25 12.75
N ASP A 359 -29.32 -40.36 13.62
CA ASP A 359 -30.00 -39.10 13.34
C ASP A 359 -29.41 -38.31 12.14
N PRO A 360 -30.20 -37.79 11.19
CA PRO A 360 -29.67 -36.97 10.10
C PRO A 360 -29.49 -35.49 10.48
N ASP A 361 -29.50 -35.13 11.76
CA ASP A 361 -29.46 -33.73 12.21
C ASP A 361 -28.37 -33.42 13.25
N THR A 362 -27.21 -34.09 13.13
CA THR A 362 -25.99 -33.63 13.81
C THR A 362 -25.08 -32.95 12.77
N PRO A 363 -24.90 -31.61 12.81
CA PRO A 363 -24.01 -30.93 11.89
C PRO A 363 -22.57 -31.41 12.11
N GLN A 364 -21.98 -32.00 11.07
CA GLN A 364 -20.56 -32.31 11.04
C GLN A 364 -19.77 -30.99 11.07
N PRO A 365 -18.82 -30.80 12.01
CA PRO A 365 -18.06 -29.56 12.08
C PRO A 365 -17.16 -29.43 10.85
N GLY A 366 -17.34 -28.34 10.09
CA GLY A 366 -16.25 -27.75 9.30
C GLY A 366 -16.38 -27.66 7.77
N THR A 367 -17.48 -28.07 7.12
CA THR A 367 -17.59 -27.86 5.66
C THR A 367 -18.00 -26.41 5.37
N THR A 368 -17.01 -25.51 5.33
CA THR A 368 -17.18 -24.17 4.77
C THR A 368 -17.68 -24.32 3.34
N ARG A 369 -18.87 -23.79 3.05
CA ARG A 369 -19.44 -23.88 1.70
C ARG A 369 -18.54 -23.08 0.75
N THR A 370 -18.12 -23.69 -0.36
CA THR A 370 -17.23 -23.09 -1.35
C THR A 370 -17.90 -22.96 -2.72
N MET A 371 -17.31 -22.13 -3.59
CA MET A 371 -17.64 -22.00 -5.00
C MET A 371 -16.38 -22.20 -5.85
N ALA A 372 -16.49 -22.94 -6.94
CA ALA A 372 -15.40 -23.10 -7.89
C ALA A 372 -15.15 -21.81 -8.68
N HIS A 373 -13.88 -21.39 -8.76
CA HIS A 373 -13.43 -20.27 -9.57
C HIS A 373 -12.27 -20.71 -10.46
N THR A 374 -12.31 -20.37 -11.74
CA THR A 374 -11.28 -20.75 -12.72
C THR A 374 -10.67 -19.51 -13.31
N PHE A 375 -9.34 -19.42 -13.30
CA PHE A 375 -8.58 -18.37 -13.95
C PHE A 375 -7.32 -18.96 -14.60
N GLY A 376 -7.13 -18.71 -15.89
CA GLY A 376 -6.12 -19.39 -16.70
C GLY A 376 -6.18 -20.92 -16.54
N ARG A 377 -5.08 -21.55 -16.13
CA ARG A 377 -4.99 -23.01 -15.92
C ARG A 377 -5.38 -23.45 -14.51
N ILE A 378 -5.71 -22.54 -13.61
CA ILE A 378 -6.02 -22.86 -12.22
C ILE A 378 -7.53 -22.91 -12.01
N ARG A 379 -7.98 -23.95 -11.31
CA ARG A 379 -9.31 -24.00 -10.67
C ARG A 379 -9.13 -24.06 -9.16
N ALA A 380 -9.66 -23.07 -8.45
CA ALA A 380 -9.64 -22.97 -7.00
C ALA A 380 -11.06 -23.06 -6.40
N GLN A 381 -11.16 -23.44 -5.13
CA GLN A 381 -12.40 -23.37 -4.36
C GLN A 381 -12.35 -22.14 -3.45
N ILE A 382 -13.27 -21.20 -3.65
CA ILE A 382 -13.35 -19.96 -2.88
C ILE A 382 -14.44 -20.12 -1.81
N PRO A 383 -14.14 -19.89 -0.52
CA PRO A 383 -15.16 -19.86 0.52
C PRO A 383 -16.25 -18.83 0.24
N LEU A 384 -17.52 -19.14 0.51
CA LEU A 384 -18.63 -18.24 0.20
C LEU A 384 -18.68 -16.97 1.06
N ASP A 385 -18.05 -16.99 2.23
CA ASP A 385 -17.81 -15.83 3.09
C ASP A 385 -16.64 -14.95 2.59
N TRP A 386 -15.99 -15.34 1.49
CA TRP A 386 -14.95 -14.58 0.83
C TRP A 386 -15.45 -14.02 -0.51
N ARG A 387 -14.80 -12.95 -0.97
CA ARG A 387 -15.09 -12.27 -2.25
C ARG A 387 -13.82 -12.17 -3.09
N VAL A 388 -13.99 -12.24 -4.40
CA VAL A 388 -12.94 -11.91 -5.36
C VAL A 388 -12.80 -10.39 -5.45
N ALA A 389 -11.61 -9.88 -5.17
CA ALA A 389 -11.26 -8.46 -5.25
C ALA A 389 -10.49 -8.12 -6.53
N THR A 390 -9.72 -9.07 -7.07
CA THR A 390 -9.04 -8.96 -8.37
C THR A 390 -9.19 -10.28 -9.11
N ASP A 391 -9.50 -10.21 -10.40
CA ASP A 391 -9.70 -11.39 -11.25
C ASP A 391 -9.06 -11.15 -12.62
N THR A 392 -7.90 -11.74 -12.83
CA THR A 392 -7.16 -11.66 -14.09
C THR A 392 -6.69 -13.05 -14.49
N ALA A 393 -6.32 -13.21 -15.77
CA ALA A 393 -5.80 -14.48 -16.25
C ALA A 393 -4.55 -14.96 -15.49
N ALA A 394 -3.75 -14.08 -14.89
CA ALA A 394 -2.52 -14.45 -14.19
C ALA A 394 -2.61 -14.36 -12.65
N ARG A 395 -3.62 -13.69 -12.12
CA ARG A 395 -3.73 -13.36 -10.69
C ARG A 395 -5.19 -13.25 -10.24
N VAL A 396 -5.49 -13.85 -9.10
CA VAL A 396 -6.73 -13.66 -8.36
C VAL A 396 -6.42 -13.28 -6.92
N ASP A 397 -7.08 -12.25 -6.41
CA ASP A 397 -7.04 -11.88 -4.99
C ASP A 397 -8.41 -12.10 -4.37
N ILE A 398 -8.48 -12.87 -3.29
CA ILE A 398 -9.70 -13.08 -2.50
C ILE A 398 -9.55 -12.53 -1.09
N MET A 399 -10.63 -11.97 -0.55
CA MET A 399 -10.67 -11.33 0.76
C MET A 399 -11.94 -11.73 1.52
N PRO A 400 -11.93 -11.79 2.86
CA PRO A 400 -13.14 -11.97 3.64
C PRO A 400 -14.17 -10.87 3.37
N LYS A 401 -15.45 -11.22 3.40
CA LYS A 401 -16.57 -10.26 3.27
C LYS A 401 -16.83 -9.46 4.54
N ASP A 402 -16.38 -9.96 5.69
CA ASP A 402 -16.51 -9.30 6.99
C ASP A 402 -15.54 -8.13 7.18
N GLY A 403 -14.61 -7.92 6.23
CA GLY A 403 -13.64 -6.84 6.26
C GLY A 403 -12.39 -7.13 7.11
N ALA A 404 -12.19 -8.36 7.58
CA ALA A 404 -10.94 -8.75 8.23
C ALA A 404 -9.75 -8.43 7.31
N ARG A 405 -8.64 -7.95 7.90
CA ARG A 405 -7.38 -7.60 7.18
C ARG A 405 -6.62 -8.85 6.71
N GLN A 406 -7.29 -9.72 5.97
CA GLN A 406 -6.78 -10.96 5.42
C GLN A 406 -6.95 -10.96 3.90
N ARG A 407 -6.05 -11.63 3.21
CA ARG A 407 -6.11 -11.81 1.76
C ARG A 407 -5.44 -13.12 1.37
N ILE A 408 -6.02 -13.84 0.42
CA ILE A 408 -5.34 -14.94 -0.26
C ILE A 408 -5.11 -14.51 -1.69
N THR A 409 -3.85 -14.47 -2.10
CA THR A 409 -3.41 -14.16 -3.45
C THR A 409 -3.05 -15.45 -4.15
N LEU A 410 -3.63 -15.67 -5.33
CA LEU A 410 -3.28 -16.76 -6.23
C LEU A 410 -2.63 -16.16 -7.47
N VAL A 411 -1.43 -16.60 -7.81
CA VAL A 411 -0.71 -16.19 -9.03
C VAL A 411 -0.27 -17.41 -9.82
N GLN A 412 -0.29 -17.31 -11.15
CA GLN A 412 0.17 -18.38 -12.02
C GLN A 412 1.20 -17.88 -13.03
N GLN A 413 2.19 -18.73 -13.30
CA GLN A 413 3.26 -18.48 -14.24
C GLN A 413 3.51 -19.73 -15.08
N PRO A 414 3.45 -19.64 -16.42
CA PRO A 414 3.95 -20.71 -17.28
C PRO A 414 5.46 -20.89 -17.09
N LEU A 415 5.90 -22.14 -16.99
CA LEU A 415 7.32 -22.48 -16.90
C LEU A 415 7.90 -22.76 -18.29
N THR A 416 9.19 -22.48 -18.43
CA THR A 416 9.95 -22.91 -19.62
C THR A 416 9.94 -24.43 -19.70
N ALA A 417 9.78 -24.97 -20.92
CA ALA A 417 9.73 -26.41 -21.14
C ALA A 417 10.95 -27.12 -20.52
N GLY A 418 10.70 -28.15 -19.72
CA GLY A 418 11.73 -28.90 -19.00
C GLY A 418 12.14 -28.32 -17.62
N SER A 419 11.63 -27.15 -17.24
CA SER A 419 11.87 -26.59 -15.89
C SER A 419 11.02 -27.31 -14.85
N GLY A 420 11.63 -27.65 -13.72
CA GLY A 420 10.97 -28.34 -12.61
C GLY A 420 11.00 -27.56 -11.29
N VAL A 421 10.50 -28.19 -10.22
CA VAL A 421 10.49 -27.63 -8.85
C VAL A 421 11.89 -27.16 -8.40
N ALA A 422 12.94 -27.90 -8.78
CA ALA A 422 14.32 -27.56 -8.41
C ALA A 422 14.80 -26.25 -9.05
N ASP A 423 14.36 -25.97 -10.29
CA ASP A 423 14.70 -24.73 -10.98
C ASP A 423 13.93 -23.56 -10.37
N VAL A 424 12.63 -23.74 -10.13
CA VAL A 424 11.80 -22.77 -9.41
C VAL A 424 12.39 -22.45 -8.02
N ALA A 425 12.84 -23.47 -7.28
CA ALA A 425 13.45 -23.26 -5.97
C ALA A 425 14.77 -22.46 -6.05
N ARG A 426 15.56 -22.66 -7.10
CA ARG A 426 16.82 -21.91 -7.32
C ARG A 426 16.53 -20.45 -7.64
N ASP A 427 15.55 -20.21 -8.50
CA ASP A 427 15.15 -18.88 -8.92
C ASP A 427 14.53 -18.09 -7.74
N LEU A 428 13.69 -18.75 -6.93
CA LEU A 428 13.14 -18.16 -5.71
C LEU A 428 14.22 -17.84 -4.67
N ASP A 429 15.20 -18.71 -4.46
CA ASP A 429 16.33 -18.42 -3.56
C ASP A 429 17.13 -17.21 -4.03
N ALA A 430 17.43 -17.13 -5.32
CA ALA A 430 18.11 -15.97 -5.91
C ALA A 430 17.27 -14.69 -5.75
N GLN A 431 15.95 -14.80 -5.96
CA GLN A 431 15.04 -13.67 -5.80
C GLN A 431 14.99 -13.20 -4.35
N ILE A 432 14.83 -14.11 -3.38
CA ILE A 432 14.82 -13.80 -1.94
C ILE A 432 16.15 -13.19 -1.52
N GLY A 433 17.28 -13.73 -1.99
CA GLY A 433 18.62 -13.21 -1.70
C GLY A 433 18.88 -11.79 -2.21
N ASN A 434 18.18 -11.37 -3.26
CA ASN A 434 18.25 -10.00 -3.80
C ASN A 434 17.32 -9.00 -3.07
N ARG A 435 16.45 -9.47 -2.15
CA ARG A 435 15.57 -8.60 -1.38
C ARG A 435 16.29 -7.99 -0.17
N PRO A 436 15.80 -6.86 0.38
CA PRO A 436 16.32 -6.30 1.63
C PRO A 436 16.34 -7.35 2.76
N VAL A 437 17.39 -7.35 3.57
CA VAL A 437 17.52 -8.26 4.71
C VAL A 437 16.32 -8.11 5.64
N GLY A 438 15.71 -9.24 6.01
CA GLY A 438 14.53 -9.28 6.89
C GLY A 438 13.19 -9.04 6.20
N SER A 439 13.15 -8.80 4.88
CA SER A 439 11.90 -8.68 4.12
C SER A 439 11.26 -10.02 3.74
N ALA A 440 12.02 -11.13 3.82
CA ALA A 440 11.52 -12.48 3.61
C ALA A 440 12.32 -13.49 4.44
N SER A 441 11.67 -14.60 4.80
CA SER A 441 12.35 -15.77 5.37
C SER A 441 13.14 -16.50 4.28
N PRO A 442 14.14 -17.32 4.64
CA PRO A 442 14.71 -18.29 3.72
C PRO A 442 13.64 -19.20 3.11
N LEU A 443 13.88 -19.67 1.88
CA LEU A 443 13.02 -20.64 1.23
C LEU A 443 13.11 -22.00 1.95
N ARG A 444 11.97 -22.54 2.33
CA ARG A 444 11.84 -23.91 2.82
C ARG A 444 11.43 -24.81 1.68
N ARG A 445 12.24 -25.85 1.46
CA ARG A 445 11.97 -26.94 0.52
C ARG A 445 11.26 -28.08 1.25
N ASP A 446 10.53 -28.91 0.50
CA ASP A 446 9.87 -30.12 1.01
C ASP A 446 8.85 -29.86 2.13
N VAL A 447 8.15 -28.73 2.07
CA VAL A 447 7.07 -28.40 3.00
C VAL A 447 5.79 -29.05 2.49
N VAL A 448 5.10 -29.78 3.36
CA VAL A 448 3.74 -30.25 3.11
C VAL A 448 2.77 -29.28 3.77
N PHE A 449 1.87 -28.69 2.98
CA PHE A 449 0.84 -27.76 3.45
C PHE A 449 -0.46 -28.00 2.68
N GLY A 450 -1.59 -28.14 3.38
CA GLY A 450 -2.85 -28.57 2.76
C GLY A 450 -2.74 -29.92 2.04
N ASP A 451 -1.95 -30.86 2.58
CA ASP A 451 -1.61 -32.17 1.97
C ASP A 451 -0.91 -32.09 0.61
N ARG A 452 -0.33 -30.93 0.27
CA ARG A 452 0.41 -30.71 -0.97
C ARG A 452 1.89 -30.48 -0.66
N PRO A 453 2.82 -31.25 -1.26
CA PRO A 453 4.23 -30.92 -1.21
C PRO A 453 4.50 -29.68 -2.07
N GLY A 454 5.37 -28.79 -1.58
CA GLY A 454 5.74 -27.58 -2.29
C GLY A 454 6.89 -26.83 -1.64
N LEU A 455 7.08 -25.59 -2.08
CA LEU A 455 8.04 -24.65 -1.49
C LEU A 455 7.29 -23.64 -0.64
N SER A 456 7.90 -23.18 0.44
CA SER A 456 7.29 -22.18 1.32
C SER A 456 8.29 -21.15 1.80
N TYR A 457 7.89 -19.89 1.81
CA TYR A 457 8.61 -18.82 2.50
C TYR A 457 7.60 -17.83 3.07
N GLU A 458 8.05 -17.01 4.00
CA GLU A 458 7.29 -15.89 4.52
C GLU A 458 7.85 -14.60 3.96
N GLU A 459 6.96 -13.69 3.58
CA GLU A 459 7.30 -12.33 3.24
C GLU A 459 6.77 -11.42 4.35
N TYR A 460 7.56 -10.40 4.66
CA TYR A 460 7.27 -9.37 5.63
C TYR A 460 7.21 -8.05 4.85
N PRO A 461 6.04 -7.68 4.26
CA PRO A 461 5.87 -6.43 3.50
C PRO A 461 6.11 -5.18 4.35
N GLY A 462 6.32 -5.39 5.64
CA GLY A 462 6.57 -4.37 6.61
C GLY A 462 5.31 -3.60 6.93
N ASP A 463 4.09 -4.13 6.64
CA ASP A 463 2.74 -3.56 6.83
C ASP A 463 1.95 -4.10 8.05
N GLU A 464 2.68 -4.65 9.03
CA GLU A 464 2.14 -5.46 10.14
C GLU A 464 1.30 -6.63 9.64
N THR A 465 1.56 -7.05 8.41
CA THR A 465 1.08 -8.32 7.92
C THR A 465 2.26 -9.21 7.59
N THR A 466 1.99 -10.50 7.59
CA THR A 466 2.89 -11.53 7.10
C THR A 466 2.18 -12.19 5.95
N VAL A 467 2.88 -12.40 4.84
CA VAL A 467 2.38 -13.21 3.73
C VAL A 467 3.11 -14.54 3.77
N ARG A 468 2.38 -15.61 4.02
CA ARG A 468 2.93 -16.96 3.91
C ARG A 468 2.68 -17.49 2.51
N TRP A 469 3.76 -17.66 1.76
CA TRP A 469 3.72 -18.19 0.41
C TRP A 469 3.83 -19.71 0.41
N GLN A 470 3.04 -20.33 -0.46
CA GLN A 470 3.09 -21.74 -0.84
C GLN A 470 3.20 -21.82 -2.35
N ILE A 471 4.23 -22.48 -2.85
CA ILE A 471 4.50 -22.59 -4.29
C ILE A 471 4.31 -24.04 -4.71
N LEU A 472 3.40 -24.25 -5.65
CA LEU A 472 3.13 -25.54 -6.28
C LEU A 472 3.60 -25.49 -7.73
N VAL A 473 4.23 -26.55 -8.19
CA VAL A 473 4.65 -26.67 -9.58
C VAL A 473 4.06 -27.95 -10.14
N ASP A 474 3.29 -27.83 -11.20
CA ASP A 474 2.67 -28.95 -11.88
C ASP A 474 2.41 -28.60 -13.34
N SER A 475 2.48 -29.60 -14.23
CA SER A 475 2.05 -29.48 -15.62
C SER A 475 2.65 -28.27 -16.37
N GLY A 476 3.90 -27.90 -16.05
CA GLY A 476 4.58 -26.74 -16.65
C GLY A 476 4.04 -25.38 -16.17
N THR A 477 3.37 -25.32 -15.03
CA THR A 477 2.90 -24.08 -14.39
C THR A 477 3.40 -24.01 -12.96
N GLU A 478 3.93 -22.85 -12.58
CA GLU A 478 4.15 -22.46 -11.19
C GLU A 478 2.92 -21.72 -10.68
N VAL A 479 2.45 -22.12 -9.50
CA VAL A 479 1.32 -21.50 -8.80
C VAL A 479 1.78 -21.01 -7.44
N GLY A 480 1.72 -19.72 -7.23
CA GLY A 480 1.99 -19.08 -5.94
C GLY A 480 0.69 -18.79 -5.19
N ILE A 481 0.58 -19.29 -3.97
CA ILE A 481 -0.53 -19.03 -3.05
C ILE A 481 0.01 -18.23 -1.85
N GLY A 482 -0.30 -16.95 -1.78
CA GLY A 482 0.13 -16.03 -0.72
C GLY A 482 -1.00 -15.75 0.26
N CYS A 483 -0.90 -16.28 1.47
CA CYS A 483 -1.87 -16.04 2.54
C CYS A 483 -1.38 -14.91 3.44
N GLN A 484 -2.02 -13.76 3.33
CA GLN A 484 -1.72 -12.55 4.07
C GLN A 484 -2.62 -12.40 5.29
N TYR A 485 -2.01 -12.11 6.43
CA TYR A 485 -2.68 -11.95 7.73
C TYR A 485 -1.92 -10.96 8.62
N PRO A 486 -2.58 -10.29 9.58
CA PRO A 486 -1.89 -9.46 10.57
C PRO A 486 -0.81 -10.26 11.32
N SER A 487 0.36 -9.66 11.54
CA SER A 487 1.48 -10.34 12.16
C SER A 487 1.09 -10.92 13.53
N GLY A 488 1.42 -12.20 13.76
CA GLY A 488 1.06 -12.91 14.98
C GLY A 488 -0.36 -13.50 15.00
N THR A 489 -1.17 -13.32 13.95
CA THR A 489 -2.54 -13.86 13.90
C THR A 489 -2.73 -14.96 12.85
N TRP A 490 -1.70 -15.76 12.56
CA TRP A 490 -1.76 -16.83 11.54
C TRP A 490 -2.96 -17.76 11.70
N GLN A 491 -3.31 -18.09 12.94
CA GLN A 491 -4.39 -19.00 13.28
C GLN A 491 -5.75 -18.54 12.75
N SER A 492 -5.95 -17.23 12.50
CA SER A 492 -7.23 -16.71 12.00
C SER A 492 -7.48 -16.99 10.52
N ILE A 493 -6.44 -17.33 9.74
CA ILE A 493 -6.54 -17.62 8.30
C ILE A 493 -6.06 -19.04 7.95
N ALA A 494 -5.31 -19.69 8.84
CA ALA A 494 -4.59 -20.94 8.57
C ALA A 494 -5.47 -22.02 7.91
N ALA A 495 -6.61 -22.35 8.53
CA ALA A 495 -7.51 -23.39 8.02
C ALA A 495 -8.04 -23.07 6.60
N THR A 496 -8.43 -21.82 6.36
CA THR A 496 -8.90 -21.39 5.05
C THR A 496 -7.79 -21.44 4.00
N CYS A 497 -6.58 -21.01 4.38
CA CYS A 497 -5.41 -21.08 3.50
C CYS A 497 -5.04 -22.54 3.16
N GLU A 498 -5.03 -23.43 4.16
CA GLU A 498 -4.78 -24.87 3.96
C GLU A 498 -5.80 -25.49 3.02
N GLN A 499 -7.09 -25.17 3.21
CA GLN A 499 -8.17 -25.64 2.34
C GLN A 499 -7.97 -25.17 0.88
N VAL A 500 -7.64 -23.89 0.67
CA VAL A 500 -7.40 -23.36 -0.69
C VAL A 500 -6.22 -24.06 -1.36
N VAL A 501 -5.13 -24.31 -0.63
CA VAL A 501 -3.97 -25.04 -1.17
C VAL A 501 -4.31 -26.50 -1.47
N HIS A 502 -5.09 -27.15 -0.61
CA HIS A 502 -5.54 -28.52 -0.82
C HIS A 502 -6.39 -28.66 -2.09
N ASP A 503 -7.36 -27.76 -2.27
CA ASP A 503 -8.38 -27.86 -3.30
C ASP A 503 -7.94 -27.37 -4.69
N ILE A 504 -6.79 -26.70 -4.80
CA ILE A 504 -6.32 -26.12 -6.05
C ILE A 504 -5.99 -27.20 -7.09
N ARG A 505 -6.52 -27.04 -8.30
CA ARG A 505 -6.27 -27.91 -9.46
C ARG A 505 -5.59 -27.11 -10.57
N ILE A 506 -4.53 -27.68 -11.11
CA ILE A 506 -3.79 -27.14 -12.26
C ILE A 506 -4.19 -27.99 -13.45
N ASN A 507 -4.91 -27.38 -14.40
CA ASN A 507 -5.37 -28.05 -15.61
C ASN A 507 -4.22 -28.13 -16.63
N PRO A 508 -4.09 -29.26 -17.36
CA PRO A 508 -3.03 -29.48 -18.34
C PRO A 508 -3.07 -28.50 -19.52
#